data_AF-A0AAD3VSF4-F1
#
_entry.id   AF-A0AAD3VSF4-F1
#
_cell.length_a   1.000
_cell.length_b   1.000
_cell.length_c   1.000
_cell.angle_alpha   90.00
_cell.angle_beta   90.00
_cell.angle_gamma   90.00
#
_symmetry.space_group_name_H-M   'P 1'
#
loop_
_entity.id
_entity.type
_entity.pdbx_description
1 polymer ?
#
loop_
_entity_poly.entity_id
_entity_poly.type
_entity_poly.pdbx_seq_one_letter_code
_entity_poly.pdbx_strand_id
1 'polypeptide(L)'
;MEQEIRDSGVVPLGGVPWGTHVCHFYETKAEVLEILVPYFRAGLENEEYCVWVCSDPVGVEEALDALQEAVPGLQEYLETGQLEVVRFDGWYLRPDGSFAAEEVLRRWKMKLVQARAAGYQGVRLAGNASWPRSAAWKG
;
A
#
# COMPACT_ATOMS: atom_id res chain seq x y z
N MET A 1 -4.35 -10.15 -25.63
CA MET A 1 -5.18 -9.28 -24.77
C MET A 1 -4.35 -8.05 -24.51
N GLU A 2 -4.82 -6.87 -24.93
CA GLU A 2 -4.24 -5.62 -24.44
C GLU A 2 -4.49 -5.52 -22.94
N GLN A 3 -3.46 -5.15 -22.19
CA GLN A 3 -3.60 -4.95 -20.75
C GLN A 3 -4.31 -3.61 -20.53
N GLU A 4 -5.34 -3.61 -19.69
CA GLU A 4 -6.04 -2.39 -19.31
C GLU A 4 -5.06 -1.43 -18.60
N ILE A 5 -5.04 -0.18 -19.06
CA ILE A 5 -4.22 0.89 -18.48
C ILE A 5 -5.03 1.57 -17.37
N ARG A 6 -4.44 1.67 -16.18
CA ARG A 6 -5.07 2.23 -14.98
C ARG A 6 -4.36 3.52 -14.60
N ASP A 7 -5.12 4.54 -14.21
CA ASP A 7 -4.52 5.77 -13.70
C ASP A 7 -3.76 5.46 -12.40
N SER A 8 -2.45 5.67 -12.39
CA SER A 8 -1.65 5.42 -11.19
C SER A 8 -1.95 6.43 -10.08
N GLY A 9 -2.56 7.59 -10.37
CA GLY A 9 -2.67 8.71 -9.44
C GLY A 9 -1.34 9.44 -9.22
N VAL A 10 -0.24 8.93 -9.77
CA VAL A 10 1.09 9.52 -9.67
C VAL A 10 1.41 10.18 -11.01
N VAL A 11 1.32 11.52 -11.05
CA VAL A 11 1.46 12.33 -12.28
C VAL A 11 2.64 11.91 -13.17
N PRO A 12 3.88 11.73 -12.67
CA PRO A 12 5.01 11.35 -13.52
C PRO A 12 4.91 9.92 -14.09
N LEU A 13 4.11 9.03 -13.49
CA LEU A 13 3.89 7.67 -14.00
C LEU A 13 2.70 7.60 -14.96
N GLY A 14 1.69 8.45 -14.79
CA GLY A 14 0.48 8.45 -15.62
C GLY A 14 -0.27 7.12 -15.54
N GLY A 15 -0.71 6.62 -16.69
CA GLY A 15 -1.39 5.33 -16.80
C GLY A 15 -0.41 4.16 -16.81
N VAL A 16 -0.69 3.13 -16.01
CA VAL A 16 0.15 1.91 -15.89
C VAL A 16 -0.68 0.64 -16.11
N PRO A 17 -0.12 -0.43 -16.70
CA PRO A 17 -0.81 -1.70 -16.80
C PRO A 17 -0.81 -2.45 -15.46
N TRP A 18 -1.68 -3.45 -15.35
CA TRP A 18 -1.68 -4.38 -14.21
C TRP A 18 -0.34 -5.11 -14.05
N GLY A 19 0.04 -5.35 -12.78
CA GLY A 19 1.30 -6.00 -12.43
C GLY A 19 2.52 -5.07 -12.40
N THR A 20 2.33 -3.76 -12.64
CA THR A 20 3.37 -2.75 -12.47
C THR A 20 3.87 -2.73 -11.03
N HIS A 21 5.20 -2.78 -10.84
CA HIS A 21 5.86 -2.63 -9.56
C HIS A 21 6.80 -1.43 -9.61
N VAL A 22 6.68 -0.54 -8.64
CA VAL A 22 7.42 0.73 -8.60
C VAL A 22 8.24 0.80 -7.32
N CYS A 23 9.49 1.23 -7.45
CA CYS A 23 10.33 1.60 -6.32
C CYS A 23 10.38 3.13 -6.22
N HIS A 24 9.96 3.66 -5.08
CA HIS A 24 9.96 5.10 -4.80
C HIS A 24 11.05 5.40 -3.77
N PHE A 25 12.05 6.19 -4.17
CA PHE A 25 13.08 6.72 -3.27
C PHE A 25 12.66 8.09 -2.76
N TYR A 26 12.84 8.31 -1.47
CA TYR A 26 12.47 9.55 -0.77
C TYR A 26 13.42 9.77 0.41
N GLU A 27 13.54 11.01 0.82
CA GLU A 27 14.28 11.44 2.00
C GLU A 27 13.34 11.95 3.10
N THR A 28 12.18 12.46 2.72
CA THR A 28 11.24 13.10 3.65
C THR A 28 9.89 12.41 3.69
N LYS A 29 9.17 12.59 4.80
CA LYS A 29 7.78 12.14 4.88
C LYS A 29 6.86 12.82 3.88
N ALA A 30 7.13 14.09 3.56
CA ALA A 30 6.32 14.85 2.61
C ALA A 30 6.35 14.21 1.21
N GLU A 31 7.53 13.77 0.75
CA GLU A 31 7.68 13.05 -0.53
C GLU A 31 6.91 11.72 -0.52
N VAL A 32 6.95 10.96 0.58
CA VAL A 32 6.16 9.73 0.72
C VAL A 32 4.67 10.00 0.55
N LEU A 33 4.15 11.02 1.25
CA LEU A 33 2.74 11.39 1.21
C LEU A 33 2.34 11.92 -0.17
N GLU A 34 3.17 12.76 -0.79
CA GLU A 34 2.94 13.33 -2.13
C GLU A 34 2.71 12.26 -3.20
N ILE A 35 3.34 11.09 -3.05
CA ILE A 35 3.17 9.97 -3.97
C ILE A 35 2.05 9.01 -3.52
N LEU A 36 2.05 8.60 -2.25
CA LEU A 36 1.15 7.53 -1.81
C LEU A 36 -0.29 7.98 -1.61
N VAL A 37 -0.54 9.23 -1.18
CA VAL A 37 -1.90 9.75 -1.02
C VAL A 37 -2.67 9.74 -2.35
N PRO A 38 -2.18 10.34 -3.45
CA PRO A 38 -2.92 10.30 -4.70
C PRO A 38 -2.92 8.91 -5.35
N TYR A 39 -1.88 8.09 -5.11
CA TYR A 39 -1.86 6.68 -5.54
C TYR A 39 -3.02 5.87 -4.94
N PHE A 40 -3.27 6.02 -3.64
CA PHE A 40 -4.38 5.35 -2.97
C PHE A 40 -5.73 5.96 -3.33
N ARG A 41 -5.83 7.29 -3.40
CA ARG A 41 -7.05 7.96 -3.86
C ARG A 41 -7.51 7.42 -5.22
N ALA A 42 -6.60 7.36 -6.20
CA ALA A 42 -6.93 6.83 -7.52
C ALA A 42 -7.38 5.36 -7.46
N GLY A 43 -6.77 4.53 -6.60
CA GLY A 43 -7.23 3.15 -6.41
C GLY A 43 -8.65 3.06 -5.85
N LEU A 44 -8.94 3.85 -4.81
CA LEU A 44 -10.25 3.85 -4.17
C LEU A 44 -11.36 4.30 -5.13
N GLU A 45 -11.12 5.39 -5.86
CA GLU A 45 -12.06 5.92 -6.88
C GLU A 45 -12.28 4.95 -8.06
N ASN A 46 -11.33 4.03 -8.32
CA ASN A 46 -11.42 3.02 -9.39
C ASN A 46 -11.87 1.63 -8.90
N GLU A 47 -12.50 1.56 -7.71
CA GLU A 47 -13.01 0.32 -7.10
C GLU A 47 -11.91 -0.73 -6.89
N GLU A 48 -10.73 -0.30 -6.47
CA GLU A 48 -9.59 -1.17 -6.18
C GLU A 48 -9.39 -1.31 -4.67
N TYR A 49 -8.95 -2.49 -4.27
CA TYR A 49 -8.62 -2.79 -2.88
C TYR A 49 -7.21 -2.30 -2.54
N CYS A 50 -7.08 -1.54 -1.46
CA CYS A 50 -5.88 -0.77 -1.13
C CYS A 50 -5.31 -1.20 0.21
N VAL A 51 -4.00 -1.48 0.26
CA VAL A 51 -3.28 -1.74 1.51
C VAL A 51 -2.04 -0.87 1.59
N TRP A 52 -1.94 -0.09 2.67
CA TRP A 52 -0.74 0.64 3.04
C TRP A 52 -0.13 0.04 4.31
N VAL A 53 1.07 -0.51 4.17
CA VAL A 53 1.87 -0.95 5.31
C VAL A 53 2.86 0.14 5.71
N CYS A 54 2.54 0.88 6.77
CA CYS A 54 3.27 2.02 7.28
C CYS A 54 4.50 1.61 8.12
N SER A 55 5.62 2.25 7.83
CA SER A 55 6.84 2.29 8.65
C SER A 55 7.44 3.68 8.54
N ASP A 56 8.44 3.98 9.38
CA ASP A 56 9.19 5.24 9.31
C ASP A 56 9.52 5.63 7.84
N PRO A 57 9.33 6.89 7.43
CA PRO A 57 9.03 8.04 8.28
C PRO A 57 7.53 8.35 8.47
N VAL A 58 6.61 7.55 7.92
CA VAL A 58 5.15 7.81 8.00
C VAL A 58 4.47 6.74 8.85
N GLY A 59 3.92 7.16 9.99
CA GLY A 59 3.08 6.32 10.85
C GLY A 59 1.67 6.10 10.31
N VAL A 60 0.92 5.17 10.93
CA VAL A 60 -0.48 4.90 10.55
C VAL A 60 -1.37 6.14 10.75
N GLU A 61 -1.22 6.84 11.88
CA GLU A 61 -2.01 8.05 12.16
C GLU A 61 -1.73 9.15 11.12
N GLU A 62 -0.46 9.43 10.83
CA GLU A 62 -0.08 10.42 9.81
C GLU A 62 -0.58 10.04 8.41
N ALA A 63 -0.56 8.76 8.06
CA ALA A 63 -1.11 8.27 6.79
C ALA A 63 -2.63 8.46 6.71
N LEU A 64 -3.36 8.14 7.79
CA LEU A 64 -4.80 8.32 7.87
C LEU A 64 -5.20 9.79 7.82
N ASP A 65 -4.50 10.67 8.55
CA ASP A 65 -4.74 12.11 8.53
C ASP A 65 -4.56 12.67 7.11
N ALA A 66 -3.46 12.32 6.44
CA ALA A 66 -3.18 12.78 5.08
C ALA A 66 -4.21 12.26 4.05
N LEU A 67 -4.67 11.01 4.21
CA LEU A 67 -5.74 10.46 3.38
C LEU A 67 -7.08 11.14 3.67
N GLN A 68 -7.35 11.48 4.94
CA GLN A 68 -8.62 12.09 5.35
C GLN A 68 -8.80 13.48 4.74
N GLU A 69 -7.70 14.22 4.57
CA GLU A 69 -7.69 15.52 3.88
C GLU A 69 -7.91 15.39 2.37
N ALA A 70 -7.41 14.33 1.74
CA ALA A 70 -7.36 14.21 0.28
C ALA A 70 -8.45 13.32 -0.34
N VAL A 71 -9.04 12.41 0.43
CA VAL A 71 -9.99 11.38 -0.03
C VAL A 71 -11.38 11.63 0.59
N PRO A 72 -12.32 12.20 -0.17
CA PRO A 72 -13.71 12.31 0.28
C PRO A 72 -14.29 10.93 0.59
N GLY A 73 -14.96 10.81 1.73
CA GLY A 73 -15.58 9.54 2.14
C GLY A 73 -14.60 8.47 2.63
N LEU A 74 -13.37 8.84 3.03
CA LEU A 74 -12.37 7.90 3.55
C LEU A 74 -12.93 6.87 4.54
N GLN A 75 -13.79 7.33 5.44
CA GLN A 75 -14.40 6.48 6.47
C GLN A 75 -15.17 5.28 5.88
N GLU A 76 -15.86 5.45 4.75
CA GLU A 76 -16.59 4.36 4.08
C GLU A 76 -15.60 3.30 3.54
N TYR A 77 -14.49 3.73 2.96
CA TYR A 77 -13.44 2.83 2.49
C TYR A 77 -12.79 2.04 3.63
N LEU A 78 -12.65 2.66 4.81
CA LEU A 78 -12.14 1.97 6.01
C LEU A 78 -13.17 0.97 6.56
N GLU A 79 -14.45 1.36 6.64
CA GLU A 79 -15.54 0.52 7.18
C GLU A 79 -15.84 -0.70 6.30
N THR A 80 -15.82 -0.52 4.98
CA THR A 80 -15.98 -1.61 4.01
C THR A 80 -14.74 -2.51 3.93
N GLY A 81 -13.61 -2.04 4.46
CA GLY A 81 -12.32 -2.71 4.33
C GLY A 81 -11.71 -2.57 2.93
N GLN A 82 -12.21 -1.67 2.08
CA GLN A 82 -11.56 -1.38 0.80
C GLN A 82 -10.16 -0.78 0.99
N LEU A 83 -9.95 -0.01 2.07
CA LEU A 83 -8.65 0.50 2.49
C LEU A 83 -8.22 -0.13 3.81
N GLU A 84 -7.00 -0.65 3.86
CA GLU A 84 -6.33 -1.05 5.10
C GLU A 84 -5.02 -0.28 5.28
N VAL A 85 -4.90 0.44 6.40
CA VAL A 85 -3.66 1.09 6.81
C VAL A 85 -3.14 0.40 8.06
N VAL A 86 -1.99 -0.26 7.94
CA VAL A 86 -1.46 -1.18 8.98
C VAL A 86 0.00 -0.87 9.29
N ARG A 87 0.43 -1.17 10.52
CA ARG A 87 1.84 -1.03 10.91
C ARG A 87 2.70 -2.17 10.36
N PHE A 88 3.96 -1.86 10.04
CA PHE A 88 4.92 -2.81 9.49
C PHE A 88 5.22 -4.00 10.42
N ASP A 89 5.22 -3.80 11.74
CA ASP A 89 5.51 -4.84 12.73
C ASP A 89 4.44 -5.94 12.73
N GLY A 90 3.16 -5.56 12.69
CA GLY A 90 2.04 -6.49 12.55
C GLY A 90 1.97 -7.20 11.19
N TRP A 91 2.60 -6.61 10.16
CA TRP A 91 2.53 -7.13 8.80
C TRP A 91 3.74 -7.97 8.38
N TYR A 92 4.95 -7.56 8.75
CA TYR A 92 6.20 -8.14 8.26
C TYR A 92 6.95 -8.96 9.31
N LEU A 93 6.70 -8.73 10.60
CA LEU A 93 7.48 -9.36 11.67
C LEU A 93 6.68 -10.46 12.39
N ARG A 94 7.43 -11.42 12.95
CA ARG A 94 6.93 -12.35 13.97
C ARG A 94 7.00 -11.67 15.36
N PRO A 95 6.35 -12.23 16.40
CA PRO A 95 6.42 -11.68 17.75
C PRO A 95 7.84 -11.54 18.32
N ASP A 96 8.79 -12.32 17.81
CA ASP A 96 10.22 -12.25 18.18
C ASP A 96 11.01 -11.17 17.41
N GLY A 97 10.35 -10.40 16.54
CA GLY A 97 10.96 -9.37 15.69
C GLY A 97 11.62 -9.88 14.41
N SER A 98 11.62 -11.19 14.15
CA SER A 98 12.17 -11.77 12.91
C SER A 98 11.26 -11.53 11.70
N PHE A 99 11.84 -11.37 10.51
CA PHE A 99 11.06 -11.23 9.28
C PHE A 99 10.33 -12.53 8.92
N ALA A 100 9.03 -12.43 8.66
CA ALA A 100 8.12 -13.54 8.44
C ALA A 100 7.85 -13.74 6.93
N ALA A 101 8.88 -14.05 6.14
CA ALA A 101 8.80 -14.02 4.67
C ALA A 101 7.65 -14.87 4.09
N GLU A 102 7.48 -16.10 4.55
CA GLU A 102 6.43 -17.02 4.08
C GLU A 102 5.04 -16.51 4.49
N GLU A 103 4.91 -15.99 5.70
CA GLU A 103 3.68 -15.46 6.24
C GLU A 103 3.28 -14.16 5.54
N VAL A 104 4.23 -13.29 5.22
CA VAL A 104 4.04 -12.06 4.42
C VAL A 104 3.53 -12.43 3.02
N LEU A 105 4.19 -13.37 2.34
CA LEU A 105 3.74 -13.82 1.02
C LEU A 105 2.35 -14.44 1.09
N ARG A 106 2.05 -15.21 2.13
CA ARG A 106 0.71 -15.79 2.35
C ARG A 106 -0.33 -14.69 2.58
N ARG A 107 -0.03 -13.67 3.39
CA ARG A 107 -0.90 -12.50 3.62
C ARG A 107 -1.23 -11.80 2.30
N TRP A 108 -0.22 -11.50 1.47
CA TRP A 108 -0.44 -10.88 0.16
C TRP A 108 -1.32 -11.73 -0.76
N LYS A 109 -1.06 -13.04 -0.84
CA LYS A 109 -1.89 -13.96 -1.63
C LYS A 109 -3.34 -13.98 -1.13
N MET A 110 -3.55 -14.00 0.18
CA MET A 110 -4.89 -13.96 0.76
C MET A 110 -5.62 -12.66 0.41
N LYS A 111 -4.95 -11.51 0.51
CA LYS A 111 -5.55 -10.22 0.13
C LYS A 111 -5.96 -10.19 -1.35
N LEU A 112 -5.13 -10.69 -2.25
CA LEU A 112 -5.48 -10.81 -3.67
C LEU A 112 -6.72 -11.69 -3.90
N VAL A 113 -6.82 -12.83 -3.22
CA VAL A 113 -7.98 -13.72 -3.31
C VAL A 113 -9.25 -13.07 -2.75
N GLN A 114 -9.13 -12.39 -1.60
CA GLN A 114 -10.25 -11.67 -0.97
C GLN A 114 -10.74 -10.53 -1.85
N ALA A 115 -9.83 -9.71 -2.38
CA ALA A 115 -10.17 -8.58 -3.23
C ALA A 115 -10.93 -9.04 -4.49
N ARG A 116 -10.44 -10.12 -5.12
CA ARG A 116 -11.12 -10.73 -6.26
C ARG A 116 -12.49 -11.30 -5.92
N ALA A 117 -12.63 -11.96 -4.77
CA ALA A 117 -13.92 -12.52 -4.33
C ALA A 117 -14.95 -11.43 -3.98
N ALA A 118 -14.48 -10.27 -3.50
CA ALA A 118 -15.30 -9.09 -3.23
C ALA A 118 -15.67 -8.29 -4.49
N GLY A 119 -15.11 -8.64 -5.66
CA GLY A 119 -15.43 -8.01 -6.93
C GLY A 119 -14.66 -6.72 -7.23
N TYR A 120 -13.61 -6.40 -6.46
CA TYR A 120 -12.75 -5.25 -6.76
C TYR A 120 -12.00 -5.44 -8.09
N GLN A 121 -11.77 -4.33 -8.79
CA GLN A 121 -11.14 -4.32 -10.12
C GLN A 121 -9.64 -4.68 -10.05
N GLY A 122 -9.00 -4.49 -8.90
CA GLY A 122 -7.62 -4.86 -8.66
C GLY A 122 -7.14 -4.55 -7.26
N VAL A 123 -5.83 -4.62 -7.06
CA VAL A 123 -5.20 -4.41 -5.75
C VAL A 123 -4.02 -3.44 -5.86
N ARG A 124 -3.99 -2.46 -4.96
CA ARG A 124 -2.88 -1.53 -4.75
C ARG A 124 -2.22 -1.77 -3.41
N LEU A 125 -0.90 -1.95 -3.45
CA LEU A 125 -0.10 -2.25 -2.27
C LEU A 125 1.04 -1.23 -2.18
N ALA A 126 1.18 -0.60 -1.03
CA ALA A 126 2.38 0.15 -0.69
C ALA A 126 2.94 -0.33 0.65
N GLY A 127 4.26 -0.42 0.73
CA GLY A 127 4.95 -0.73 1.96
C GLY A 127 6.41 -0.36 1.86
N ASN A 128 7.00 0.05 2.97
CA ASN A 128 8.41 0.40 3.03
C ASN A 128 9.19 -0.65 3.81
N ALA A 129 10.06 -1.42 3.14
CA ALA A 129 10.92 -2.44 3.74
C ALA A 129 12.26 -1.99 4.33
N SER A 130 12.42 -0.69 4.63
CA SER A 130 13.65 -0.15 5.21
C SER A 130 13.77 -0.28 6.73
N TRP A 131 12.77 -0.87 7.42
CA TRP A 131 12.83 -1.12 8.86
C TRP A 131 14.00 -2.00 9.36
N PRO A 132 14.58 -2.96 8.59
CA PRO A 132 15.71 -3.72 9.08
C PRO A 132 16.96 -2.82 9.12
N ARG A 133 17.37 -2.40 10.33
CA ARG A 133 18.67 -1.74 10.53
C ARG A 133 19.79 -2.76 10.35
N SER A 134 20.47 -2.70 9.20
CA SER A 134 21.76 -3.30 8.77
C SER A 134 22.10 -4.77 9.09
N ALA A 135 21.67 -5.38 10.20
CA ALA A 135 22.03 -6.74 10.59
C ALA A 135 21.21 -7.84 9.87
N ALA A 136 20.11 -7.48 9.21
CA ALA A 136 19.22 -8.44 8.53
C ALA A 136 19.55 -8.63 7.03
N TRP A 137 20.37 -7.75 6.44
CA TRP A 137 20.81 -7.88 5.06
C TRP A 137 22.14 -8.64 5.04
N LYS A 138 22.07 -9.97 5.01
CA LYS A 138 23.24 -10.78 4.63
C LYS A 138 23.24 -10.86 3.10
N GLY A 139 24.18 -10.16 2.49
CA GLY A 139 24.53 -10.34 1.07
C GLY A 139 25.18 -11.70 0.81
#